data_AF-A0A7S3JX97-F1
#
_entry.id   AF-A0A7S3JX97-F1
#
_cell.length_a   1.000
_cell.length_b   1.000
_cell.length_c   1.000
_cell.angle_alpha   90.00
_cell.angle_beta   90.00
_cell.angle_gamma   90.00
#
_symmetry.space_group_name_H-M   'P 1'
#
loop_
_entity.id
_entity.type
_entity.pdbx_description
1 polymer ?
#
loop_
_entity_poly.entity_id
_entity_poly.type
_entity_poly.pdbx_seq_one_letter_code
_entity_poly.pdbx_strand_id
1 'polypeptide(L)'
;MNATFKKKQELVVAAAEKTPESVRAYIVKLAPIIALVGTILEVSVPYMIKIYNGLIKLYKILEPYHPEDMAYVFLGLCMAFFGGIFPALITAVEAYRQVGFASTLRALKVLYDDCLKVQEASKKDDKIDADKDGIPDVEQVEAHQLVERKVLLFLKTTDPKAVSDALAAITSGWLSVLASLRIKFARAITLGAAIGDVLRKPATRYLSPFLHKVVPPDYERWIIPGINYTCKFIAMTIAWTIQSIISAFHSAVRGGQLAAKGTVAYLHKYGFISIDDSHILVDEVVGYVIAALGFFVQARSGFHLPFPLNIIFLPFRILEFVIVWTIMG
;
A
#
# COMPACT_ATOMS: atom_id res chain seq x y z
N MET A 1 -21.18 5.11 22.59
CA MET A 1 -20.40 6.20 21.95
C MET A 1 -19.69 6.94 23.08
N ASN A 2 -18.36 6.78 23.19
CA ASN A 2 -17.58 7.06 24.41
C ASN A 2 -17.61 8.53 24.84
N ALA A 3 -17.67 8.80 26.15
CA ALA A 3 -17.52 10.15 26.73
C ALA A 3 -16.26 10.87 26.22
N THR A 4 -15.21 10.12 25.91
CA THR A 4 -13.96 10.58 25.30
C THR A 4 -14.13 11.14 23.88
N PHE A 5 -15.05 10.59 23.08
CA PHE A 5 -15.35 11.10 21.74
C PHE A 5 -16.08 12.44 21.82
N LYS A 6 -17.06 12.54 22.73
CA LYS A 6 -17.86 13.75 22.93
C LYS A 6 -17.00 14.90 23.46
N LYS A 7 -16.13 14.65 24.44
CA LYS A 7 -15.16 15.63 24.96
C LYS A 7 -14.20 16.14 23.86
N LYS A 8 -13.76 15.27 22.94
CA LYS A 8 -12.90 15.66 21.81
C LYS A 8 -13.64 16.46 20.76
N GLN A 9 -14.89 16.09 20.47
CA GLN A 9 -15.73 16.86 19.56
C GLN A 9 -15.96 18.27 20.13
N GLU A 10 -16.23 18.39 21.43
CA GLU A 10 -16.37 19.67 22.13
C GLU A 10 -15.07 20.50 22.08
N LEU A 11 -13.90 19.87 22.26
CA LEU A 11 -12.59 20.54 22.10
C LEU A 11 -12.35 21.05 20.68
N VAL A 12 -12.71 20.28 19.65
CA VAL A 12 -12.53 20.70 18.24
C VAL A 12 -13.52 21.79 17.84
N VAL A 13 -14.75 21.75 18.34
CA VAL A 13 -15.75 22.80 18.12
C VAL A 13 -15.33 24.10 18.82
N ALA A 14 -14.85 24.02 20.05
CA ALA A 14 -14.35 25.16 20.82
C ALA A 14 -13.13 25.82 20.14
N ALA A 15 -12.26 25.04 19.50
CA ALA A 15 -11.15 25.57 18.70
C ALA A 15 -11.59 26.31 17.42
N ALA A 16 -12.77 25.98 16.87
CA ALA A 16 -13.30 26.59 15.65
C ALA A 16 -13.85 28.02 15.88
N GLU A 17 -14.16 28.38 17.13
CA GLU A 17 -14.79 29.67 17.48
C GLU A 17 -13.87 30.88 17.24
N LYS A 18 -12.54 30.70 17.30
CA LYS A 18 -11.56 31.78 17.00
C LYS A 18 -11.07 31.84 15.55
N THR A 19 -11.42 30.86 14.71
CA THR A 19 -11.04 30.87 13.27
C THR A 19 -11.91 31.82 12.43
N PRO A 20 -11.38 32.37 11.31
CA PRO A 20 -12.15 33.20 10.39
C PRO A 20 -13.46 32.51 9.95
N GLU A 21 -14.54 33.29 9.78
CA GLU A 21 -15.88 32.75 9.49
C GLU A 21 -15.92 31.83 8.26
N SER A 22 -15.05 32.09 7.28
CA SER A 22 -14.89 31.28 6.07
C SER A 22 -14.40 29.85 6.32
N VAL A 23 -13.67 29.61 7.41
CA VAL A 23 -13.07 28.31 7.76
C VAL A 23 -13.85 27.62 8.89
N ARG A 24 -14.49 28.41 9.77
CA ARG A 24 -15.29 27.91 10.90
C ARG A 24 -16.37 26.91 10.49
N ALA A 25 -17.12 27.20 9.42
CA ALA A 25 -18.18 26.30 8.93
C ALA A 25 -17.65 24.93 8.47
N TYR A 26 -16.44 24.89 7.92
CA TYR A 26 -15.79 23.64 7.51
C TYR A 26 -15.22 22.87 8.70
N ILE A 27 -14.59 23.57 9.66
CA ILE A 27 -14.05 22.93 10.86
C ILE A 27 -15.17 22.31 11.70
N VAL A 28 -16.30 22.99 11.87
CA VAL A 28 -17.46 22.44 12.62
C VAL A 28 -18.05 21.22 11.91
N LYS A 29 -18.11 21.21 10.57
CA LYS A 29 -18.52 20.02 9.79
C LYS A 29 -17.51 18.87 9.88
N LEU A 30 -16.22 19.17 9.96
CA LEU A 30 -15.15 18.18 10.06
C LEU A 30 -14.85 17.77 11.51
N ALA A 31 -15.36 18.47 12.52
CA ALA A 31 -15.18 18.17 13.93
C ALA A 31 -15.50 16.71 14.31
N PRO A 32 -16.62 16.09 13.86
CA PRO A 32 -16.86 14.67 14.13
C PRO A 32 -15.83 13.76 13.46
N ILE A 33 -15.30 14.14 12.28
CA ILE A 33 -14.28 13.37 11.57
C ILE A 33 -12.93 13.48 12.27
N ILE A 34 -12.53 14.68 12.70
CA ILE A 34 -11.28 14.90 13.45
C ILE A 34 -11.33 14.17 14.79
N ALA A 35 -12.44 14.27 15.52
CA ALA A 35 -12.66 13.53 16.75
C ALA A 35 -12.62 12.01 16.54
N LEU A 36 -13.17 11.52 15.42
CA LEU A 36 -13.13 10.12 15.03
C LEU A 36 -11.70 9.66 14.72
N VAL A 37 -10.93 10.43 13.95
CA VAL A 37 -9.52 10.12 13.67
C VAL A 37 -8.71 10.08 14.97
N GLY A 38 -8.92 11.04 15.87
CA GLY A 38 -8.25 11.08 17.16
C GLY A 38 -8.61 9.90 18.08
N THR A 39 -9.87 9.45 18.10
CA THR A 39 -10.25 8.25 18.85
C THR A 39 -9.73 6.97 18.21
N ILE A 40 -9.74 6.87 16.88
CA ILE A 40 -9.15 5.73 16.16
C ILE A 40 -7.66 5.64 16.44
N LEU A 41 -6.93 6.75 16.41
CA LEU A 41 -5.49 6.78 16.72
C LEU A 41 -5.24 6.30 18.16
N GLU A 42 -5.93 6.84 19.16
CA GLU A 42 -5.76 6.40 20.55
C GLU A 42 -6.13 4.94 20.78
N VAL A 43 -7.18 4.45 20.12
CA VAL A 43 -7.57 3.04 20.22
C VAL A 43 -6.56 2.16 19.50
N SER A 44 -6.04 2.57 18.34
CA SER A 44 -5.12 1.78 17.52
C SER A 44 -3.72 1.71 18.09
N VAL A 45 -3.20 2.79 18.71
CA VAL A 45 -1.86 2.84 19.32
C VAL A 45 -1.57 1.65 20.26
N PRO A 46 -2.39 1.31 21.27
CA PRO A 46 -2.10 0.18 22.16
C PRO A 46 -2.17 -1.18 21.43
N TYR A 47 -3.02 -1.33 20.41
CA TYR A 47 -3.02 -2.54 19.59
C TYR A 47 -1.75 -2.63 18.73
N MET A 48 -1.31 -1.52 18.14
CA MET A 48 -0.05 -1.45 17.39
C MET A 48 1.15 -1.79 18.29
N ILE A 49 1.19 -1.28 19.51
CA ILE A 49 2.24 -1.61 20.50
C ILE A 49 2.16 -3.09 20.90
N LYS A 50 0.96 -3.65 21.13
CA LYS A 50 0.79 -5.08 21.43
C LYS A 50 1.26 -5.97 20.28
N ILE A 51 0.91 -5.62 19.04
CA ILE A 51 1.35 -6.34 17.84
C ILE A 51 2.87 -6.24 17.72
N TYR A 52 3.44 -5.04 17.84
CA TYR A 52 4.88 -4.81 17.78
C TYR A 52 5.64 -5.63 18.84
N ASN A 53 5.18 -5.61 20.09
CA ASN A 53 5.78 -6.39 21.16
C ASN A 53 5.61 -7.90 20.95
N GLY A 54 4.47 -8.34 20.39
CA GLY A 54 4.25 -9.72 19.99
C GLY A 54 5.21 -10.17 18.89
N LEU A 55 5.41 -9.33 17.87
CA LEU A 55 6.35 -9.55 16.78
C LEU A 55 7.80 -9.60 17.29
N ILE A 56 8.20 -8.72 18.21
CA ILE A 56 9.53 -8.79 18.84
C ILE A 56 9.70 -10.08 19.64
N LYS A 57 8.69 -10.51 20.41
CA LYS A 57 8.76 -11.78 21.15
C LYS A 57 8.91 -12.96 20.21
N LEU A 58 8.13 -13.00 19.15
CA LEU A 58 8.22 -14.03 18.12
C LEU A 58 9.59 -14.00 17.43
N TYR A 59 10.09 -12.80 17.10
CA TYR A 59 11.43 -12.62 16.53
C TYR A 59 12.52 -13.17 17.45
N LYS A 60 12.50 -12.84 18.74
CA LYS A 60 13.47 -13.37 19.72
C LYS A 60 13.43 -14.90 19.87
N ILE A 61 12.26 -15.51 19.75
CA ILE A 61 12.13 -16.99 19.77
C ILE A 61 12.73 -17.58 18.49
N LEU A 62 12.54 -16.92 17.36
CA LEU A 62 13.00 -17.39 16.06
C LEU A 62 14.44 -16.99 15.75
N GLU A 63 15.02 -16.01 16.44
CA GLU A 63 16.38 -15.49 16.28
C GLU A 63 17.47 -16.58 16.11
N PRO A 64 17.44 -17.72 16.84
CA PRO A 64 18.41 -18.81 16.65
C PRO A 64 18.35 -19.46 15.26
N TYR A 65 17.26 -19.26 14.52
CA TYR A 65 17.00 -19.85 13.21
C TYR A 65 17.15 -18.84 12.06
N HIS A 66 17.68 -17.63 12.31
CA HIS A 66 17.83 -16.58 11.29
C HIS A 66 16.55 -16.34 10.45
N PRO A 67 15.45 -15.93 11.10
CA PRO A 67 14.15 -15.82 10.46
C PRO A 67 14.15 -14.77 9.35
N GLU A 68 15.05 -13.78 9.38
CA GLU A 68 15.23 -12.82 8.31
C GLU A 68 15.56 -13.51 6.97
N ASP A 69 16.53 -14.43 6.95
CA ASP A 69 16.99 -15.09 5.73
C ASP A 69 15.92 -16.06 5.23
N MET A 70 15.30 -16.82 6.14
CA MET A 70 14.18 -17.71 5.83
C MET A 70 12.95 -16.94 5.31
N ALA A 71 12.67 -15.76 5.86
CA ALA A 71 11.59 -14.91 5.37
C ALA A 71 11.88 -14.40 3.96
N TYR A 72 13.13 -14.03 3.64
CA TYR A 72 13.54 -13.69 2.27
C TYR A 72 13.36 -14.86 1.31
N VAL A 73 13.68 -16.08 1.74
CA VAL A 73 13.44 -17.30 0.95
C VAL A 73 11.96 -17.50 0.69
N PHE A 74 11.14 -17.50 1.75
CA PHE A 74 9.71 -17.76 1.62
C PHE A 74 9.01 -16.69 0.79
N LEU A 75 9.31 -15.40 1.03
CA LEU A 75 8.74 -14.28 0.30
C LEU A 75 9.21 -14.29 -1.16
N GLY A 76 10.49 -14.61 -1.38
CA GLY A 76 11.06 -14.81 -2.72
C GLY A 76 10.35 -15.92 -3.50
N LEU A 77 10.15 -17.09 -2.89
CA LEU A 77 9.39 -18.19 -3.49
C LEU A 77 7.92 -17.81 -3.74
N CYS A 78 7.26 -17.14 -2.79
CA CYS A 78 5.89 -16.67 -3.00
C CYS A 78 5.78 -15.73 -4.20
N MET A 79 6.70 -14.76 -4.31
CA MET A 79 6.76 -13.86 -5.47
C MET A 79 7.10 -14.61 -6.75
N ALA A 80 7.99 -15.60 -6.66
CA ALA A 80 8.49 -16.32 -7.83
C ALA A 80 7.46 -17.27 -8.45
N PHE A 81 6.59 -17.87 -7.63
CA PHE A 81 5.61 -18.86 -8.07
C PHE A 81 4.18 -18.32 -8.13
N PHE A 82 3.87 -17.19 -7.48
CA PHE A 82 2.51 -16.65 -7.41
C PHE A 82 2.41 -15.15 -7.72
N GLY A 83 3.52 -14.47 -8.03
CA GLY A 83 3.52 -13.01 -8.17
C GLY A 83 2.68 -12.47 -9.33
N GLY A 84 2.56 -13.22 -10.44
CA GLY A 84 1.75 -12.86 -11.60
C GLY A 84 0.26 -12.76 -11.34
N ILE A 85 -0.21 -13.28 -10.19
CA ILE A 85 -1.60 -13.22 -9.73
C ILE A 85 -1.87 -11.90 -9.02
N PHE A 86 -0.82 -11.21 -8.55
CA PHE A 86 -0.89 -9.98 -7.76
C PHE A 86 -0.12 -8.80 -8.41
N PRO A 87 -0.37 -8.49 -9.70
CA PRO A 87 0.39 -7.47 -10.42
C PRO A 87 0.25 -6.06 -9.82
N ALA A 88 -0.94 -5.68 -9.35
CA ALA A 88 -1.17 -4.34 -8.79
C ALA A 88 -0.50 -4.21 -7.41
N LEU A 89 -0.63 -5.22 -6.55
CA LEU A 89 0.01 -5.26 -5.24
C LEU A 89 1.54 -5.20 -5.36
N ILE A 90 2.13 -6.02 -6.23
CA ILE A 90 3.58 -6.01 -6.44
C ILE A 90 4.02 -4.65 -6.97
N THR A 91 3.29 -4.07 -7.93
CA THR A 91 3.56 -2.71 -8.40
C THR A 91 3.53 -1.69 -7.28
N ALA A 92 2.52 -1.76 -6.41
CA ALA A 92 2.36 -0.84 -5.30
C ALA A 92 3.54 -0.94 -4.33
N VAL A 93 3.91 -2.16 -3.95
CA VAL A 93 5.05 -2.42 -3.07
C VAL A 93 6.35 -1.93 -3.71
N GLU A 94 6.55 -2.18 -5.01
CA GLU A 94 7.78 -1.79 -5.70
C GLU A 94 7.91 -0.28 -5.90
N ALA A 95 6.82 0.39 -6.29
CA ALA A 95 6.78 1.83 -6.41
C ALA A 95 7.04 2.49 -5.04
N TYR A 96 6.39 1.99 -3.99
CA TYR A 96 6.61 2.48 -2.64
C TYR A 96 8.05 2.24 -2.18
N ARG A 97 8.62 1.07 -2.46
CA ARG A 97 10.01 0.76 -2.10
C ARG A 97 11.00 1.70 -2.79
N GLN A 98 10.78 2.02 -4.06
CA GLN A 98 11.69 2.87 -4.84
C GLN A 98 11.65 4.33 -4.40
N VAL A 99 10.47 4.85 -4.05
CA VAL A 99 10.29 6.31 -3.80
C VAL A 99 10.03 6.63 -2.33
N GLY A 100 9.20 5.83 -1.66
CA GLY A 100 8.58 6.17 -0.37
C GLY A 100 9.16 5.48 0.86
N PHE A 101 9.70 4.26 0.75
CA PHE A 101 9.98 3.44 1.95
C PHE A 101 11.04 4.05 2.87
N ALA A 102 12.23 4.35 2.34
CA ALA A 102 13.34 4.88 3.14
C ALA A 102 13.09 6.32 3.64
N SER A 103 12.39 7.13 2.84
CA SER A 103 11.99 8.50 3.22
C SER A 103 10.89 8.47 4.29
N THR A 104 9.89 7.60 4.14
CA THR A 104 8.82 7.42 5.14
C THR A 104 9.36 6.86 6.45
N LEU A 105 10.27 5.90 6.42
CA LEU A 105 10.85 5.35 7.66
C LEU A 105 11.58 6.44 8.46
N ARG A 106 12.35 7.30 7.77
CA ARG A 106 13.00 8.46 8.39
C ARG A 106 11.98 9.48 8.91
N ALA A 107 10.96 9.79 8.12
CA ALA A 107 9.88 10.69 8.50
C ALA A 107 9.13 10.20 9.75
N LEU A 108 8.79 8.92 9.81
CA LEU A 108 8.13 8.29 10.96
C LEU A 108 9.00 8.36 12.21
N LYS A 109 10.31 8.15 12.08
CA LYS A 109 11.24 8.29 13.20
C LYS A 109 11.27 9.74 13.72
N VAL A 110 11.37 10.73 12.84
CA VAL A 110 11.31 12.15 13.21
C VAL A 110 10.01 12.48 13.93
N LEU A 111 8.86 12.05 13.40
CA LEU A 111 7.55 12.27 14.01
C LEU A 111 7.41 11.56 15.36
N TYR A 112 7.98 10.36 15.50
CA TYR A 112 7.99 9.63 16.76
C TYR A 112 8.82 10.35 17.82
N ASP A 113 10.04 10.77 17.47
CA ASP A 113 10.93 11.50 18.38
C ASP A 113 10.30 12.83 18.80
N ASP A 114 9.64 13.55 17.89
CA ASP A 114 8.91 14.78 18.21
C ASP A 114 7.66 14.51 19.05
N CYS A 115 6.94 13.41 18.81
CA CYS A 115 5.82 12.99 19.64
C CYS A 115 6.26 12.72 21.08
N LEU A 116 7.41 12.07 21.29
CA LEU A 116 7.97 11.85 22.62
C LEU A 116 8.31 13.17 23.32
N LYS A 117 8.94 14.13 22.63
CA LYS A 117 9.23 15.46 23.19
C LYS A 117 7.96 16.19 23.60
N VAL A 118 6.94 16.18 22.73
CA VAL A 118 5.62 16.78 23.01
C VAL A 118 4.96 16.10 24.20
N GLN A 119 5.05 14.77 24.30
CA GLN A 119 4.47 14.02 25.40
C GLN A 119 5.16 14.33 26.73
N GLU A 120 6.49 14.44 26.75
CA GLU A 120 7.24 14.83 27.94
C GLU A 120 6.95 16.28 28.34
N ALA A 121 6.89 17.20 27.37
CA ALA A 121 6.52 18.58 27.60
C ALA A 121 5.09 18.69 28.11
N SER A 122 4.15 17.90 27.59
CA SER A 122 2.77 17.85 28.06
C SER A 122 2.71 17.33 29.49
N LYS A 123 3.42 16.24 29.82
CA LYS A 123 3.46 15.71 31.19
C LYS A 123 4.04 16.70 32.21
N LYS A 124 4.93 17.60 31.78
CA LYS A 124 5.47 18.67 32.62
C LYS A 124 4.44 19.80 32.76
N ASP A 125 3.81 20.19 31.66
CA ASP A 125 2.73 21.18 31.60
C ASP A 125 1.50 20.75 32.45
N ASP A 126 1.16 19.47 32.45
CA ASP A 126 0.07 18.85 33.22
C ASP A 126 0.32 18.83 34.74
N LYS A 127 1.53 19.22 35.20
CA LYS A 127 1.88 19.32 36.62
C LYS A 127 2.04 20.76 37.10
N ILE A 128 1.87 21.73 36.22
CA ILE A 128 1.95 23.14 36.58
C ILE A 128 0.64 23.50 37.28
N ASP A 129 0.79 23.87 38.55
CA ASP A 129 -0.22 24.45 39.42
C ASP A 129 0.31 25.85 39.76
N ALA A 130 -0.10 26.84 38.96
CA ALA A 130 0.47 28.19 39.02
C ALA A 130 -0.12 29.02 40.17
N ASP A 131 -1.34 28.69 40.61
CA ASP A 131 -2.04 29.36 41.71
C ASP A 131 -1.89 28.63 43.07
N LYS A 132 -1.23 27.46 43.08
CA LYS A 132 -0.93 26.62 44.25
C LYS A 132 -2.18 26.17 44.99
N ASP A 133 -3.27 25.97 44.28
CA ASP A 133 -4.54 25.56 44.88
C ASP A 133 -4.64 24.02 45.09
N GLY A 134 -3.63 23.28 44.63
CA GLY A 134 -3.54 21.83 44.75
C GLY A 134 -4.14 21.06 43.58
N ILE A 135 -4.67 21.74 42.56
CA ILE A 135 -5.24 21.17 41.34
C ILE A 135 -4.43 21.70 40.14
N PRO A 136 -4.03 20.85 39.17
CA PRO A 136 -3.30 21.33 38.00
C PRO A 136 -4.14 22.27 37.13
N ASP A 137 -3.56 23.36 36.64
CA ASP A 137 -4.24 24.35 35.77
C ASP A 137 -4.96 23.67 34.58
N VAL A 138 -4.39 22.58 34.06
CA VAL A 138 -4.91 21.83 32.91
C VAL A 138 -6.30 21.23 33.18
N GLU A 139 -6.67 20.99 34.44
CA GLU A 139 -8.00 20.49 34.81
C GLU A 139 -9.02 21.60 35.06
N GLN A 140 -8.56 22.84 35.22
CA GLN A 140 -9.40 24.00 35.55
C GLN A 140 -9.66 24.94 34.37
N VAL A 141 -8.82 24.87 33.35
CA VAL A 141 -8.88 25.73 32.17
C VAL A 141 -10.03 25.29 31.24
N GLU A 142 -10.75 26.25 30.66
CA GLU A 142 -11.80 25.96 29.68
C GLU A 142 -11.26 25.21 28.45
N ALA A 143 -12.09 24.35 27.86
CA ALA A 143 -11.75 23.48 26.74
C ALA A 143 -11.02 24.21 25.58
N HIS A 144 -11.44 25.45 25.26
CA HIS A 144 -10.85 26.24 24.20
C HIS A 144 -9.41 26.70 24.52
N GLN A 145 -9.18 27.19 25.73
CA GLN A 145 -7.86 27.62 26.21
C GLN A 145 -6.91 26.44 26.35
N LEU A 146 -7.44 25.26 26.68
CA LEU A 146 -6.67 24.03 26.75
C LEU A 146 -6.16 23.61 25.36
N VAL A 147 -7.00 23.71 24.31
CA VAL A 147 -6.56 23.44 22.93
C VAL A 147 -5.49 24.46 22.50
N GLU A 148 -5.71 25.75 22.75
CA GLU A 148 -4.74 26.80 22.42
C GLU A 148 -3.39 26.56 23.12
N ARG A 149 -3.41 26.22 24.42
CA ARG A 149 -2.22 25.86 25.21
C ARG A 149 -1.49 24.65 24.64
N LYS A 150 -2.21 23.57 24.28
CA LYS A 150 -1.60 22.34 23.74
C LYS A 150 -1.08 22.52 22.30
N VAL A 151 -1.76 23.30 21.47
CA VAL A 151 -1.27 23.66 20.12
C VAL A 151 -0.01 24.52 20.23
N LEU A 152 0.01 25.52 21.11
CA LEU A 152 1.21 26.33 21.36
C LEU A 152 2.35 25.48 21.92
N LEU A 153 2.06 24.53 22.82
CA LEU A 153 3.06 23.59 23.34
C LEU A 153 3.65 22.75 22.20
N PHE A 154 2.82 22.21 21.30
CA PHE A 154 3.28 21.49 20.12
C PHE A 154 4.18 22.39 19.24
N LEU A 155 3.69 23.58 18.87
CA LEU A 155 4.44 24.52 18.01
C LEU A 155 5.78 24.97 18.62
N LYS A 156 5.88 25.06 19.95
CA LYS A 156 7.13 25.41 20.66
C LYS A 156 8.11 24.24 20.76
N THR A 157 7.64 23.00 20.71
CA THR A 157 8.45 21.80 20.97
C THR A 157 8.89 21.07 19.71
N THR A 158 8.16 21.23 18.60
CA THR A 158 8.47 20.58 17.32
C THR A 158 9.10 21.55 16.32
N ASP A 159 10.00 21.06 15.46
CA ASP A 159 10.49 21.82 14.31
C ASP A 159 9.44 21.79 13.17
N PRO A 160 8.84 22.93 12.79
CA PRO A 160 7.82 22.97 11.75
C PRO A 160 8.34 22.49 10.40
N LYS A 161 9.63 22.71 10.10
CA LYS A 161 10.22 22.25 8.84
C LYS A 161 10.34 20.73 8.83
N ALA A 162 10.82 20.13 9.92
CA ALA A 162 10.94 18.68 10.05
C ALA A 162 9.57 17.97 9.94
N VAL A 163 8.53 18.50 10.58
CA VAL A 163 7.16 17.96 10.48
C VAL A 163 6.62 18.09 9.06
N SER A 164 6.81 19.24 8.41
CA SER A 164 6.39 19.46 7.03
C SER A 164 7.10 18.50 6.06
N ASP A 165 8.42 18.37 6.17
CA ASP A 165 9.23 17.47 5.33
C ASP A 165 8.83 16.00 5.57
N ALA A 166 8.52 15.62 6.81
CA ALA A 166 8.03 14.28 7.13
C ALA A 166 6.67 13.97 6.49
N LEU A 167 5.73 14.93 6.54
CA LEU A 167 4.42 14.78 5.87
C LEU A 167 4.57 14.75 4.34
N ALA A 168 5.45 15.56 3.78
CA ALA A 168 5.78 15.54 2.34
C ALA A 168 6.39 14.19 1.92
N ALA A 169 7.27 13.60 2.74
CA ALA A 169 7.85 12.29 2.48
C ALA A 169 6.80 11.17 2.49
N ILE A 170 5.87 11.17 3.45
CA ILE A 170 4.79 10.18 3.52
C ILE A 170 3.84 10.31 2.32
N THR A 171 3.43 11.53 2.01
CA THR A 171 2.48 11.81 0.91
C THR A 171 3.10 11.53 -0.46
N SER A 172 4.38 11.84 -0.67
CA SER A 172 5.07 11.52 -1.93
C SER A 172 5.20 10.02 -2.18
N GLY A 173 5.45 9.22 -1.14
CA GLY A 173 5.44 7.76 -1.24
C GLY A 173 4.07 7.22 -1.68
N TRP A 174 2.99 7.74 -1.09
CA TRP A 174 1.62 7.39 -1.48
C TRP A 174 1.29 7.80 -2.93
N LEU A 175 1.62 9.03 -3.32
CA LEU A 175 1.37 9.54 -4.68
C LEU A 175 2.16 8.75 -5.74
N SER A 176 3.38 8.31 -5.42
CA SER A 176 4.18 7.46 -6.30
C SER A 176 3.49 6.13 -6.59
N VAL A 177 2.87 5.51 -5.58
CA VAL A 177 2.10 4.28 -5.74
C VAL A 177 0.90 4.52 -6.64
N LEU A 178 0.08 5.54 -6.35
CA LEU A 178 -1.09 5.87 -7.16
C LEU A 178 -0.72 6.18 -8.62
N ALA A 179 0.34 6.96 -8.85
CA ALA A 179 0.81 7.29 -10.19
C ALA A 179 1.27 6.05 -10.95
N SER A 180 2.07 5.18 -10.32
CA SER A 180 2.59 3.96 -10.94
C SER A 180 1.47 3.01 -11.36
N LEU A 181 0.47 2.86 -10.49
CA LEU A 181 -0.71 2.05 -10.74
C LEU A 181 -1.57 2.59 -11.88
N ARG A 182 -1.88 3.90 -11.89
CA ARG A 182 -2.63 4.56 -12.97
C ARG A 182 -1.91 4.47 -14.32
N ILE A 183 -0.59 4.64 -14.33
CA ILE A 183 0.20 4.52 -15.57
C ILE A 183 0.11 3.11 -16.15
N LYS A 184 0.21 2.06 -15.32
CA LYS A 184 0.08 0.67 -15.80
C LYS A 184 -1.32 0.41 -16.37
N PHE A 185 -2.36 0.87 -15.69
CA PHE A 185 -3.73 0.73 -16.16
C PHE A 185 -3.97 1.47 -17.48
N ALA A 186 -3.52 2.73 -17.58
CA ALA A 186 -3.62 3.51 -18.80
C ALA A 186 -2.90 2.84 -19.98
N ARG A 187 -1.70 2.28 -19.75
CA ARG A 187 -0.96 1.52 -20.77
C ARG A 187 -1.72 0.28 -21.25
N ALA A 188 -2.37 -0.45 -20.35
CA ALA A 188 -3.17 -1.62 -20.71
C ALA A 188 -4.38 -1.23 -21.59
N ILE A 189 -5.07 -0.13 -21.24
CA ILE A 189 -6.19 0.40 -22.03
C ILE A 189 -5.73 0.86 -23.40
N THR A 190 -4.66 1.66 -23.48
CA THR A 190 -4.20 2.19 -24.77
C THR A 190 -3.70 1.08 -25.69
N LEU A 191 -3.00 0.08 -25.15
CA LEU A 191 -2.58 -1.09 -25.91
C LEU A 191 -3.79 -1.92 -26.40
N GLY A 192 -4.76 -2.19 -25.53
CA GLY A 192 -5.97 -2.93 -25.89
C GLY A 192 -6.82 -2.20 -26.93
N ALA A 193 -6.98 -0.88 -26.81
CA ALA A 193 -7.66 -0.07 -27.81
C ALA A 193 -6.94 -0.12 -29.17
N ALA A 194 -5.62 0.03 -29.20
CA ALA A 194 -4.82 -0.03 -30.42
C ALA A 194 -4.94 -1.40 -31.13
N ILE A 195 -4.84 -2.50 -30.37
CA ILE A 195 -5.05 -3.85 -30.91
C ILE A 195 -6.47 -4.00 -31.47
N GLY A 196 -7.48 -3.50 -30.76
CA GLY A 196 -8.88 -3.55 -31.17
C GLY A 196 -9.13 -2.81 -32.49
N ASP A 197 -8.52 -1.64 -32.68
CA ASP A 197 -8.66 -0.85 -33.91
C ASP A 197 -8.00 -1.54 -35.11
N VAL A 198 -6.89 -2.26 -34.90
CA VAL A 198 -6.25 -3.09 -35.94
C VAL A 198 -7.14 -4.29 -36.31
N LEU A 199 -7.72 -4.98 -35.32
CA LEU A 199 -8.58 -6.14 -35.54
C LEU A 199 -9.95 -5.80 -36.15
N ARG A 200 -10.42 -4.56 -35.98
CA ARG A 200 -11.73 -4.11 -36.46
C ARG A 200 -11.90 -4.27 -37.97
N LYS A 201 -10.93 -3.84 -38.78
CA LYS A 201 -11.03 -3.89 -40.25
C LYS A 201 -11.20 -5.32 -40.80
N PRO A 202 -10.34 -6.29 -40.44
CA PRO A 202 -10.54 -7.67 -40.88
C PRO A 202 -11.81 -8.27 -40.29
N ALA A 203 -12.11 -8.04 -39.01
CA ALA A 203 -13.33 -8.57 -38.39
C ALA A 203 -14.60 -8.10 -39.10
N THR A 204 -14.72 -6.80 -39.40
CA THR A 204 -15.85 -6.26 -40.16
C THR A 204 -15.93 -6.84 -41.57
N ARG A 205 -14.78 -7.01 -42.26
CA ARG A 205 -14.76 -7.57 -43.61
C ARG A 205 -15.32 -9.00 -43.68
N TYR A 206 -15.00 -9.83 -42.68
CA TYR A 206 -15.42 -11.24 -42.68
C TYR A 206 -16.76 -11.48 -41.96
N LEU A 207 -17.03 -10.80 -40.84
CA LEU A 207 -18.22 -11.03 -40.02
C LEU A 207 -19.45 -10.27 -40.49
N SER A 208 -19.30 -9.06 -41.03
CA SER A 208 -20.43 -8.25 -41.51
C SER A 208 -21.33 -8.98 -42.51
N PRO A 209 -20.82 -9.58 -43.62
CA PRO A 209 -21.67 -10.25 -44.60
C PRO A 209 -22.39 -11.49 -44.05
N PHE A 210 -21.86 -12.11 -42.99
CA PHE A 210 -22.53 -13.22 -42.31
C PHE A 210 -23.65 -12.69 -41.39
N LEU A 211 -23.36 -11.65 -40.60
CA LEU A 211 -24.33 -11.08 -39.66
C LEU A 211 -25.53 -10.44 -40.37
N HIS A 212 -25.34 -9.80 -41.52
CA HIS A 212 -26.44 -9.28 -42.33
C HIS A 212 -27.41 -10.37 -42.85
N LYS A 213 -26.99 -11.64 -42.93
CA LYS A 213 -27.87 -12.75 -43.34
C LYS A 213 -28.71 -13.32 -42.20
N VAL A 214 -28.28 -13.11 -40.96
CA VAL A 214 -28.87 -13.75 -39.77
C VAL A 214 -29.67 -12.74 -38.93
N VAL A 215 -29.27 -11.47 -38.95
CA VAL A 215 -29.87 -10.42 -38.12
C VAL A 215 -31.07 -9.80 -38.84
N PRO A 216 -32.24 -9.61 -38.18
CA PRO A 216 -33.39 -8.94 -38.76
C PRO A 216 -33.08 -7.48 -39.17
N PRO A 217 -33.77 -6.93 -40.18
CA PRO A 217 -33.51 -5.60 -40.74
C PRO A 217 -33.56 -4.47 -39.69
N ASP A 218 -34.40 -4.60 -38.66
CA ASP A 218 -34.53 -3.62 -37.57
C ASP A 218 -33.24 -3.45 -36.75
N TYR A 219 -32.37 -4.46 -36.73
CA TYR A 219 -31.18 -4.50 -35.89
C TYR A 219 -29.86 -4.36 -36.66
N GLU A 220 -29.87 -4.20 -37.98
CA GLU A 220 -28.64 -4.12 -38.79
C GLU A 220 -27.69 -3.00 -38.37
N ARG A 221 -28.25 -1.91 -37.82
CA ARG A 221 -27.48 -0.77 -37.28
C ARG A 221 -26.52 -1.18 -36.15
N TRP A 222 -26.79 -2.28 -35.46
CA TRP A 222 -25.97 -2.80 -34.36
C TRP A 222 -24.84 -3.73 -34.81
N ILE A 223 -24.81 -4.16 -36.07
CA ILE A 223 -23.79 -5.11 -36.58
C ILE A 223 -22.40 -4.50 -36.45
N ILE A 224 -22.19 -3.30 -37.03
CA ILE A 224 -20.87 -2.65 -36.99
C ILE A 224 -20.46 -2.25 -35.57
N PRO A 225 -21.30 -1.60 -34.75
CA PRO A 225 -20.99 -1.36 -33.34
C PRO A 225 -20.71 -2.64 -32.56
N GLY A 226 -21.48 -3.70 -32.76
CA GLY A 226 -21.32 -4.99 -32.07
C GLY A 226 -19.97 -5.65 -32.37
N ILE A 227 -19.56 -5.66 -33.65
CA ILE A 227 -18.23 -6.13 -34.06
C ILE A 227 -17.15 -5.28 -33.38
N ASN A 228 -17.30 -3.95 -33.34
CA ASN A 228 -16.31 -3.07 -32.73
C ASN A 228 -16.16 -3.31 -31.23
N TYR A 229 -17.27 -3.41 -30.50
CA TYR A 229 -17.23 -3.67 -29.05
C TYR A 229 -16.64 -5.05 -28.75
N THR A 230 -16.98 -6.06 -29.56
CA THR A 230 -16.42 -7.41 -29.42
C THR A 230 -14.92 -7.42 -29.67
N CYS A 231 -14.46 -6.75 -30.74
CA CYS A 231 -13.03 -6.61 -31.04
C CYS A 231 -12.29 -5.90 -29.92
N LYS A 232 -12.84 -4.80 -29.39
CA LYS A 232 -12.24 -4.07 -28.26
C LYS A 232 -12.21 -4.92 -27.00
N PHE A 233 -13.27 -5.67 -26.70
CA PHE A 233 -13.31 -6.56 -25.53
C PHE A 233 -12.25 -7.67 -25.60
N ILE A 234 -12.12 -8.33 -26.75
CA ILE A 234 -11.09 -9.34 -26.99
C ILE A 234 -9.70 -8.71 -26.87
N ALA A 235 -9.49 -7.56 -27.51
CA ALA A 235 -8.22 -6.86 -27.48
C ALA A 235 -7.82 -6.40 -26.08
N MET A 236 -8.77 -5.92 -25.28
CA MET A 236 -8.56 -5.60 -23.86
C MET A 236 -8.19 -6.84 -23.04
N THR A 237 -8.84 -7.99 -23.31
CA THR A 237 -8.52 -9.26 -22.63
C THR A 237 -7.10 -9.73 -22.97
N ILE A 238 -6.68 -9.61 -24.23
CA ILE A 238 -5.32 -9.93 -24.67
C ILE A 238 -4.31 -8.98 -24.01
N ALA A 239 -4.56 -7.67 -24.03
CA ALA A 239 -3.68 -6.69 -23.41
C ALA A 239 -3.51 -6.93 -21.91
N TRP A 240 -4.59 -7.28 -21.20
CA TRP A 240 -4.53 -7.66 -19.79
C TRP A 240 -3.70 -8.92 -19.57
N THR A 241 -3.87 -9.93 -20.42
CA THR A 241 -3.09 -11.18 -20.37
C THR A 241 -1.60 -10.91 -20.57
N ILE A 242 -1.23 -10.07 -21.54
CA ILE A 242 0.17 -9.66 -21.78
C ILE A 242 0.72 -8.93 -20.56
N GLN A 243 -0.06 -8.01 -19.96
CA GLN A 243 0.36 -7.27 -18.77
C GLN A 243 0.57 -8.20 -17.56
N SER A 244 -0.27 -9.21 -17.38
CA SER A 244 -0.10 -10.26 -16.38
C SER A 244 1.16 -11.08 -16.62
N ILE A 245 1.46 -11.46 -17.87
CA ILE A 245 2.69 -12.17 -18.23
C ILE A 245 3.93 -11.34 -17.88
N ILE A 246 3.97 -10.05 -18.25
CA ILE A 246 5.08 -9.15 -17.94
C ILE A 246 5.29 -9.05 -16.43
N SER A 247 4.20 -8.92 -15.68
CA SER A 247 4.24 -8.80 -14.22
C SER A 247 4.68 -10.11 -13.55
N ALA A 248 4.23 -11.25 -14.07
CA ALA A 248 4.64 -12.58 -13.63
C ALA A 248 6.14 -12.80 -13.85
N PHE A 249 6.65 -12.43 -15.03
CA PHE A 249 8.07 -12.51 -15.35
C PHE A 249 8.91 -11.65 -14.39
N HIS A 250 8.52 -10.39 -14.18
CA HIS A 250 9.22 -9.50 -13.25
C HIS A 250 9.25 -10.06 -11.82
N SER A 251 8.10 -10.56 -11.35
CA SER A 251 7.96 -11.14 -10.03
C SER A 251 8.74 -12.45 -9.87
N ALA A 252 8.79 -13.26 -10.94
CA ALA A 252 9.58 -14.48 -11.02
C ALA A 252 11.07 -14.21 -10.85
N VAL A 253 11.63 -13.29 -11.64
CA VAL A 253 13.04 -12.91 -11.57
C VAL A 253 13.39 -12.36 -10.20
N ARG A 254 12.60 -11.40 -9.71
CA ARG A 254 12.85 -10.77 -8.42
C ARG A 254 12.69 -11.72 -7.24
N GLY A 255 11.65 -12.55 -7.27
CA GLY A 255 11.41 -13.57 -6.26
C GLY A 255 12.51 -14.62 -6.24
N GLY A 256 12.97 -15.07 -7.41
CA GLY A 256 14.09 -16.00 -7.54
C GLY A 256 15.39 -15.44 -6.95
N GLN A 257 15.72 -14.18 -7.26
CA GLN A 257 16.89 -13.51 -6.69
C GLN A 257 16.80 -13.36 -5.16
N LEU A 258 15.63 -13.01 -4.62
CA LEU A 258 15.43 -12.93 -3.17
C LEU A 258 15.58 -14.31 -2.51
N ALA A 259 15.02 -15.35 -3.13
CA ALA A 259 15.11 -16.71 -2.63
C ALA A 259 16.54 -17.24 -2.65
N ALA A 260 17.27 -17.00 -3.73
CA ALA A 260 18.66 -17.42 -3.83
C ALA A 260 19.54 -16.70 -2.81
N LYS A 261 19.42 -15.37 -2.68
CA LYS A 261 20.18 -14.59 -1.68
C LYS A 261 19.90 -15.04 -0.26
N GLY A 262 18.63 -15.23 0.11
CA GLY A 262 18.27 -15.72 1.45
C GLY A 262 18.79 -17.14 1.71
N THR A 263 18.70 -18.03 0.72
CA THR A 263 19.19 -19.42 0.85
C THR A 263 20.70 -19.45 1.02
N VAL A 264 21.42 -18.68 0.21
CA VAL A 264 22.88 -18.59 0.26
C VAL A 264 23.35 -17.99 1.60
N ALA A 265 22.73 -16.89 2.05
CA ALA A 265 23.03 -16.29 3.35
C ALA A 265 22.80 -17.26 4.51
N TYR A 266 21.68 -18.00 4.48
CA TYR A 266 21.35 -19.02 5.47
C TYR A 266 22.39 -20.14 5.50
N LEU A 267 22.71 -20.73 4.34
CA LEU A 267 23.68 -21.83 4.24
C LEU A 267 25.11 -21.42 4.63
N HIS A 268 25.50 -20.19 4.32
CA HIS A 268 26.78 -19.63 4.74
C HIS A 268 26.87 -19.50 6.27
N LYS A 269 25.82 -18.98 6.92
CA LYS A 269 25.79 -18.81 8.39
C LYS A 269 25.90 -20.15 9.16
N TYR A 270 25.33 -21.23 8.62
CA TYR A 270 25.44 -22.57 9.21
C TYR A 270 26.71 -23.32 8.81
N GLY A 271 27.61 -22.70 8.04
CA GLY A 271 28.89 -23.29 7.63
C GLY A 271 28.76 -24.43 6.61
N PHE A 272 27.60 -24.57 5.95
CA PHE A 272 27.43 -25.57 4.88
C PHE A 272 28.14 -25.15 3.59
N ILE A 273 28.38 -23.85 3.39
CA ILE A 273 29.06 -23.30 2.23
C ILE A 273 30.03 -22.22 2.69
N SER A 274 31.32 -22.37 2.38
CA SER A 274 32.32 -21.31 2.52
C SER A 274 32.39 -20.53 1.21
N ILE A 275 31.77 -19.36 1.18
CA ILE A 275 31.64 -18.57 -0.05
C ILE A 275 32.75 -17.53 -0.06
N ASP A 276 33.82 -17.83 -0.80
CA ASP A 276 34.82 -16.83 -1.18
C ASP A 276 34.17 -15.79 -2.12
N ASP A 277 34.54 -14.51 -2.02
CA ASP A 277 33.86 -13.35 -2.66
C ASP A 277 33.70 -13.45 -4.20
N SER A 278 34.31 -14.47 -4.81
CA SER A 278 34.18 -14.86 -6.24
C SER A 278 32.85 -15.55 -6.63
N HIS A 279 32.00 -15.93 -5.67
CA HIS A 279 30.78 -16.73 -5.89
C HIS A 279 29.48 -15.94 -6.18
N ILE A 280 29.59 -14.66 -6.54
CA ILE A 280 28.48 -13.79 -7.01
C ILE A 280 27.68 -14.40 -8.19
N LEU A 281 28.22 -15.44 -8.84
CA LEU A 281 27.54 -16.15 -9.92
C LEU A 281 26.57 -17.24 -9.43
N VAL A 282 26.76 -17.81 -8.24
CA VAL A 282 25.97 -18.96 -7.79
C VAL A 282 24.57 -18.54 -7.34
N ASP A 283 24.46 -17.47 -6.56
CA ASP A 283 23.17 -16.91 -6.15
C ASP A 283 22.39 -16.36 -7.36
N GLU A 284 23.08 -15.78 -8.33
CA GLU A 284 22.45 -15.30 -9.57
C GLU A 284 21.93 -16.45 -10.44
N VAL A 285 22.73 -17.50 -10.68
CA VAL A 285 22.30 -18.68 -11.46
C VAL A 285 21.15 -19.40 -10.76
N VAL A 286 21.26 -19.66 -9.46
CA VAL A 286 20.18 -20.29 -8.67
C VAL A 286 18.92 -19.43 -8.73
N GLY A 287 19.06 -18.10 -8.60
CA GLY A 287 17.96 -17.17 -8.69
C GLY A 287 17.24 -17.23 -10.03
N TYR A 288 17.98 -17.27 -11.14
CA TYR A 288 17.40 -17.39 -12.49
C TYR A 288 16.74 -18.75 -12.75
N VAL A 289 17.30 -19.84 -12.19
CA VAL A 289 16.66 -21.17 -12.28
C VAL A 289 15.33 -21.18 -11.53
N ILE A 290 15.29 -20.66 -10.31
CA ILE A 290 14.05 -20.53 -9.52
C ILE A 290 13.05 -19.65 -10.26
N ALA A 291 13.51 -18.53 -10.84
CA ALA A 291 12.66 -17.64 -11.63
C ALA A 291 12.07 -18.33 -12.86
N ALA A 292 12.87 -19.08 -13.62
CA ALA A 292 12.41 -19.79 -14.80
C ALA A 292 11.35 -20.85 -14.44
N LEU A 293 11.59 -21.63 -13.38
CA LEU A 293 10.64 -22.62 -12.87
C LEU A 293 9.36 -21.96 -12.37
N GLY A 294 9.49 -20.90 -11.56
CA GLY A 294 8.37 -20.14 -11.02
C GLY A 294 7.51 -19.53 -12.12
N PHE A 295 8.12 -18.90 -13.12
CA PHE A 295 7.42 -18.34 -14.27
C PHE A 295 6.72 -19.44 -15.10
N PHE A 296 7.38 -20.57 -15.34
CA PHE A 296 6.78 -21.70 -16.06
C PHE A 296 5.55 -22.25 -15.32
N VAL A 297 5.62 -22.41 -14.00
CA VAL A 297 4.49 -22.85 -13.17
C VAL A 297 3.35 -21.85 -13.24
N GLN A 298 3.63 -20.54 -13.13
CA GLN A 298 2.63 -19.47 -13.26
C GLN A 298 1.94 -19.47 -14.62
N ALA A 299 2.71 -19.63 -15.70
CA ALA A 299 2.18 -19.68 -17.05
C ALA A 299 1.30 -20.93 -17.27
N ARG A 300 1.74 -22.09 -16.75
CA ARG A 300 0.99 -23.36 -16.86
C ARG A 300 -0.28 -23.36 -16.02
N SER A 301 -0.29 -22.69 -14.87
CA SER A 301 -1.51 -22.53 -14.05
C SER A 301 -2.46 -21.46 -14.58
N GLY A 302 -2.10 -20.76 -15.66
CA GLY A 302 -2.88 -19.67 -16.23
C GLY A 302 -3.02 -18.49 -15.26
N PHE A 303 -2.07 -18.27 -14.36
CA PHE A 303 -2.13 -17.23 -13.32
C PHE A 303 -3.28 -17.41 -12.32
N HIS A 304 -3.69 -18.65 -12.04
CA HIS A 304 -4.68 -18.98 -11.02
C HIS A 304 -4.03 -19.67 -9.82
N LEU A 305 -4.58 -19.45 -8.62
CA LEU A 305 -4.18 -20.15 -7.41
C LEU A 305 -4.96 -21.47 -7.28
N PRO A 306 -4.29 -22.64 -7.28
CA PRO A 306 -4.97 -23.90 -7.00
C PRO A 306 -5.40 -23.96 -5.54
N PHE A 307 -6.41 -24.77 -5.25
CA PHE A 307 -6.77 -25.11 -3.87
C PHE A 307 -5.65 -25.97 -3.25
N PRO A 308 -5.21 -25.73 -1.99
CA PRO A 308 -5.76 -24.79 -0.99
C PRO A 308 -5.05 -23.41 -0.94
N LEU A 309 -4.10 -23.12 -1.83
CA LEU A 309 -3.36 -21.85 -1.84
C LEU A 309 -4.28 -20.64 -2.01
N ASN A 310 -5.41 -20.81 -2.70
CA ASN A 310 -6.44 -19.78 -2.83
C ASN A 310 -7.00 -19.27 -1.49
N ILE A 311 -7.03 -20.08 -0.44
CA ILE A 311 -7.47 -19.72 0.92
C ILE A 311 -6.33 -19.02 1.66
N ILE A 312 -5.12 -19.58 1.56
CA ILE A 312 -3.93 -19.04 2.24
C ILE A 312 -3.64 -17.60 1.75
N PHE A 313 -3.73 -17.38 0.44
CA PHE A 313 -3.50 -16.06 -0.16
C PHE A 313 -4.77 -15.19 -0.24
N LEU A 314 -5.88 -15.58 0.40
CA LEU A 314 -7.13 -14.81 0.37
C LEU A 314 -6.94 -13.33 0.79
N PRO A 315 -6.17 -12.98 1.85
CA PRO A 315 -5.94 -11.58 2.21
C PRO A 315 -5.28 -10.78 1.08
N PHE A 316 -4.29 -11.38 0.40
CA PHE A 316 -3.60 -10.74 -0.73
C PHE A 316 -4.50 -10.60 -1.95
N ARG A 317 -5.43 -11.53 -2.18
CA ARG A 317 -6.45 -11.41 -3.23
C ARG A 317 -7.42 -10.27 -2.96
N ILE A 318 -7.84 -10.09 -1.71
CA ILE A 318 -8.70 -8.97 -1.32
C ILE A 318 -7.95 -7.64 -1.53
N LEU A 319 -6.68 -7.57 -1.11
CA LEU A 319 -5.86 -6.37 -1.32
C LEU A 319 -5.67 -6.04 -2.81
N GLU A 320 -5.32 -7.03 -3.64
CA GLU A 320 -5.20 -6.88 -5.08
C GLU A 320 -6.50 -6.33 -5.69
N PHE A 321 -7.64 -6.93 -5.32
CA PHE A 321 -8.95 -6.49 -5.78
C PHE A 321 -9.24 -5.04 -5.38
N VAL A 322 -9.03 -4.68 -4.10
CA VAL A 322 -9.25 -3.31 -3.61
C VAL A 322 -8.37 -2.30 -4.34
N ILE A 323 -7.09 -2.63 -4.55
CA ILE A 323 -6.16 -1.75 -5.28
C ILE A 323 -6.64 -1.55 -6.71
N VAL A 324 -7.00 -2.62 -7.43
CA VAL A 324 -7.50 -2.54 -8.81
C VAL A 324 -8.76 -1.68 -8.89
N TRP A 325 -9.73 -1.89 -7.98
CA TRP A 325 -10.95 -1.10 -7.93
C TRP A 325 -10.71 0.38 -7.64
N THR A 326 -9.78 0.71 -6.75
CA THR A 326 -9.44 2.10 -6.41
C THR A 326 -8.82 2.86 -7.59
N ILE A 327 -8.23 2.16 -8.56
CA ILE A 327 -7.64 2.77 -9.76
C ILE A 327 -8.70 2.91 -10.86
N MET A 328 -9.66 1.98 -10.94
CA MET A 328 -10.71 1.94 -11.95
C MET A 328 -11.88 2.89 -11.65
N GLY A 329 -12.15 3.17 -10.37
CA GLY A 329 -13.15 4.15 -9.92
C GLY A 329 -12.60 5.57 -9.88
#